data_AF-A0A520LGR9-F1
#
_entry.id   AF-A0A520LGR9-F1
#
_cell.length_a   1.000
_cell.length_b   1.000
_cell.length_c   1.000
_cell.angle_alpha   90.00
_cell.angle_beta   90.00
_cell.angle_gamma   90.00
#
_symmetry.space_group_name_H-M   'P 1'
#
loop_
_entity.id
_entity.type
_entity.pdbx_description
1 polymer ?
#
loop_
_entity_poly.entity_id
_entity_poly.type
_entity_poly.pdbx_seq_one_letter_code
_entity_poly.pdbx_strand_id
1 'polypeptide(L)'
;MSRSTTTTLSHRLEYCAYRIFEWILKMLSLETVFKLGEFVGRIMYRCSSTRRYQVNRNLRLAFGDEKSTSETSQLTAEVFERTGANFLTSLKIPFLSDDEILARLQFEGLDDFYTTTRKGGIVMVSPHMGNWELLAQAVFLVDGDFRAGTHYRPLNNSLINAVVERRRKRRGLELFAKRSSTHRLSSFVREGGAMGILADQRVGDRGAACLFFGRPTTCSPLPHLIAKRGKGLLTSLSCETVGIAHWKISFRLIPTISAQACADSIEQDWRRSPVDVFWFENRWRLQGNDPLAFLNKYKDDLEIPRPLRAVNLAREEKKLPYPNRLITQEHHEVDFKQSDHALREKLHEISHHGKTPVDVFLAPHSQLGRVKKLSGKTMTLAAEKNYSPEISPNEK
;
A
#
# COMPACT_ATOMS: atom_id res chain seq x y z
N MET A 1 12.81 6.06 21.71
CA MET A 1 11.75 5.56 22.61
C MET A 1 11.38 4.12 22.28
N SER A 2 11.87 3.19 23.10
CA SER A 2 11.35 1.81 23.19
C SER A 2 9.91 1.88 23.70
N ARG A 3 8.94 1.29 22.99
CA ARG A 3 7.56 1.25 23.51
C ARG A 3 7.55 0.22 24.64
N SER A 4 6.91 0.59 25.75
CA SER A 4 6.81 -0.26 26.94
C SER A 4 6.37 -1.68 26.58
N THR A 5 7.14 -2.66 27.02
CA THR A 5 6.88 -4.10 26.88
C THR A 5 5.87 -4.61 27.91
N THR A 6 5.26 -3.72 28.70
CA THR A 6 4.26 -4.10 29.70
C THR A 6 3.00 -4.64 29.04
N THR A 7 2.81 -5.94 29.14
CA THR A 7 1.58 -6.63 28.80
C THR A 7 0.44 -6.12 29.67
N THR A 8 -0.55 -5.46 29.07
CA THR A 8 -1.73 -4.95 29.75
C THR A 8 -2.82 -6.03 29.87
N LEU A 9 -3.85 -5.78 30.69
CA LEU A 9 -5.04 -6.64 30.73
C LEU A 9 -5.75 -6.69 29.36
N SER A 10 -5.86 -5.56 28.65
CA SER A 10 -6.37 -5.50 27.27
C SER A 10 -5.59 -6.44 26.36
N HIS A 11 -4.25 -6.42 26.43
CA HIS A 11 -3.43 -7.32 25.61
C HIS A 11 -3.71 -8.79 25.90
N ARG A 12 -3.95 -9.17 27.16
CA ARG A 12 -4.30 -10.55 27.54
C ARG A 12 -5.67 -10.94 27.02
N LEU A 13 -6.68 -10.07 27.13
CA LEU A 13 -8.03 -10.32 26.62
C LEU A 13 -8.04 -10.45 25.09
N GLU A 14 -7.39 -9.52 24.38
CA GLU A 14 -7.19 -9.58 22.93
C GLU A 14 -6.48 -10.87 22.51
N TYR A 15 -5.45 -11.28 23.27
CA TYR A 15 -4.74 -12.53 23.01
C TYR A 15 -5.65 -13.75 23.20
N CYS A 16 -6.42 -13.83 24.30
CA CYS A 16 -7.37 -14.91 24.52
C CYS A 16 -8.41 -14.98 23.40
N ALA A 17 -8.99 -13.84 23.01
CA ALA A 17 -9.93 -13.75 21.89
C ALA A 17 -9.30 -14.23 20.57
N TYR A 18 -8.06 -13.81 20.29
CA TYR A 18 -7.29 -14.28 19.14
C TYR A 18 -7.11 -15.80 19.16
N ARG A 19 -6.70 -16.39 20.29
CA ARG A 19 -6.50 -17.85 20.41
C ARG A 19 -7.78 -18.66 20.26
N ILE A 20 -8.89 -18.19 20.84
CA ILE A 20 -10.21 -18.82 20.70
C ILE A 20 -10.64 -18.77 19.24
N PHE A 21 -10.50 -17.60 18.59
CA PHE A 21 -10.87 -17.45 17.19
C PHE A 21 -10.06 -18.36 16.27
N GLU A 22 -8.75 -18.45 16.48
CA GLU A 22 -7.91 -19.39 15.74
C GLU A 22 -8.31 -20.85 15.93
N TRP A 23 -8.67 -21.24 17.15
CA TRP A 23 -9.14 -22.60 17.45
C TRP A 23 -10.44 -22.91 16.70
N ILE A 24 -11.37 -21.96 16.61
CA ILE A 24 -12.58 -22.09 15.80
C ILE A 24 -12.21 -22.29 14.31
N LEU A 25 -11.35 -21.43 13.76
CA LEU A 25 -10.92 -21.55 12.36
C LEU A 25 -10.22 -22.89 12.09
N LYS A 26 -9.49 -23.42 13.06
CA LYS A 26 -8.82 -24.73 12.94
C LYS A 26 -9.80 -25.87 12.66
N MET A 27 -11.04 -25.81 13.15
CA MET A 27 -12.04 -26.87 12.92
C MET A 27 -12.71 -26.81 11.54
N LEU A 28 -12.56 -25.71 10.82
CA LEU A 28 -13.18 -25.50 9.51
C LEU A 28 -12.23 -25.88 8.36
N SER A 29 -12.78 -26.30 7.22
CA SER A 29 -12.00 -26.43 5.97
C SER A 29 -11.52 -25.06 5.50
N LEU A 30 -10.42 -25.02 4.74
CA LEU A 30 -9.86 -23.74 4.28
C LEU A 30 -10.84 -23.01 3.33
N GLU A 31 -11.58 -23.76 2.53
CA GLU A 31 -12.60 -23.25 1.61
C GLU A 31 -13.77 -22.62 2.37
N THR A 32 -14.18 -23.23 3.50
CA THR A 32 -15.20 -22.66 4.39
C THR A 32 -14.69 -21.36 5.02
N VAL A 33 -13.44 -21.33 5.49
CA VAL A 33 -12.81 -20.12 6.05
C VAL A 33 -12.74 -19.01 5.00
N PHE A 34 -12.41 -19.36 3.75
CA PHE A 34 -12.38 -18.42 2.63
C PHE A 34 -13.76 -17.80 2.38
N LYS A 35 -14.81 -18.63 2.27
CA LYS A 35 -16.20 -18.17 2.06
C LYS A 35 -16.75 -17.37 3.24
N LEU A 36 -16.41 -17.76 4.47
CA LEU A 36 -16.73 -16.97 5.66
C LEU A 36 -16.05 -15.60 5.59
N GLY A 37 -14.82 -15.53 5.11
CA GLY A 37 -14.10 -14.28 4.92
C GLY A 37 -14.75 -13.37 3.88
N GLU A 38 -15.18 -13.92 2.73
CA GLU A 38 -15.97 -13.17 1.74
C GLU A 38 -17.26 -12.63 2.35
N PHE A 39 -17.96 -13.44 3.15
CA PHE A 39 -19.18 -13.03 3.83
C PHE A 39 -18.94 -11.89 4.83
N VAL A 40 -17.90 -12.00 5.67
CA VAL A 40 -17.50 -10.93 6.59
C VAL A 40 -17.12 -9.67 5.82
N GLY A 41 -16.40 -9.82 4.69
CA GLY A 41 -16.08 -8.72 3.78
C GLY A 41 -17.32 -7.98 3.28
N ARG A 42 -18.35 -8.71 2.83
CA ARG A 42 -19.66 -8.14 2.44
C ARG A 42 -20.34 -7.37 3.56
N ILE A 43 -20.30 -7.89 4.79
CA ILE A 43 -20.84 -7.17 5.95
C ILE A 43 -20.07 -5.87 6.16
N MET A 44 -18.75 -5.94 6.16
CA MET A 44 -17.89 -4.77 6.37
C MET A 44 -18.08 -3.71 5.28
N TYR A 45 -18.29 -4.11 4.02
CA TYR A 45 -18.61 -3.20 2.93
C TYR A 45 -19.91 -2.40 3.18
N ARG A 46 -20.95 -3.05 3.74
CA ARG A 46 -22.22 -2.41 4.05
C ARG A 46 -22.13 -1.49 5.27
N CYS A 47 -21.40 -1.90 6.30
CA CYS A 47 -21.34 -1.18 7.58
C CYS A 47 -20.25 -0.08 7.62
N SER A 48 -19.21 -0.15 6.79
CA SER A 48 -18.03 0.74 6.89
C SER A 48 -17.99 1.79 5.78
N SER A 49 -18.93 2.73 5.79
CA SER A 49 -19.05 3.80 4.77
C SER A 49 -17.73 4.56 4.53
N THR A 50 -16.98 4.87 5.60
CA THR A 50 -15.69 5.58 5.51
C THR A 50 -14.60 4.75 4.82
N ARG A 51 -14.57 3.43 5.07
CA ARG A 51 -13.59 2.53 4.42
C ARG A 51 -13.96 2.27 2.97
N ARG A 52 -15.25 2.09 2.69
CA ARG A 52 -15.78 1.95 1.33
C ARG A 52 -15.43 3.17 0.49
N TYR A 53 -15.67 4.37 1.02
CA TYR A 53 -15.27 5.62 0.41
C TYR A 53 -13.77 5.65 0.08
N GLN A 54 -12.92 5.26 1.03
CA GLN A 54 -11.47 5.28 0.84
C GLN A 54 -11.01 4.31 -0.26
N VAL A 55 -11.49 3.07 -0.24
CA VAL A 55 -11.16 2.06 -1.26
C VAL A 55 -11.61 2.55 -2.64
N ASN A 56 -12.85 3.02 -2.77
CA ASN A 56 -13.36 3.55 -4.03
C ASN A 56 -12.54 4.75 -4.52
N ARG A 57 -12.20 5.70 -3.63
CA ARG A 57 -11.36 6.85 -3.99
C ARG A 57 -10.00 6.42 -4.53
N ASN A 58 -9.35 5.42 -3.92
CA ASN A 58 -8.07 4.92 -4.42
C ASN A 58 -8.21 4.20 -5.76
N LEU A 59 -9.26 3.38 -5.94
CA LEU A 59 -9.54 2.72 -7.21
C LEU A 59 -9.80 3.74 -8.33
N ARG A 60 -10.50 4.84 -8.04
CA ARG A 60 -10.67 5.94 -9.01
C ARG A 60 -9.38 6.69 -9.29
N LEU A 61 -8.52 6.88 -8.30
CA LEU A 61 -7.19 7.45 -8.54
C LEU A 61 -6.32 6.52 -9.39
N ALA A 62 -6.39 5.20 -9.19
CA ALA A 62 -5.64 4.22 -9.98
C ALA A 62 -6.21 4.09 -11.40
N PHE A 63 -7.52 3.88 -11.54
CA PHE A 63 -8.16 3.42 -12.77
C PHE A 63 -9.20 4.40 -13.36
N GLY A 64 -9.34 5.63 -12.84
CA GLY A 64 -10.43 6.52 -13.24
C GLY A 64 -10.51 6.84 -14.74
N ASP A 65 -9.38 6.79 -15.45
CA ASP A 65 -9.34 7.00 -16.91
C ASP A 65 -9.61 5.72 -17.72
N GLU A 66 -9.55 4.57 -17.06
CA GLU A 66 -9.70 3.22 -17.64
C GLU A 66 -11.03 2.55 -17.25
N LYS A 67 -11.68 3.01 -16.17
CA LYS A 67 -12.87 2.41 -15.58
C LYS A 67 -13.89 3.48 -15.18
N SER A 68 -15.16 3.17 -15.42
CA SER A 68 -16.28 3.98 -14.98
C SER A 68 -16.41 4.02 -13.46
N THR A 69 -17.21 4.98 -12.97
CA THR A 69 -17.58 5.08 -11.56
C THR A 69 -18.35 3.85 -11.06
N SER A 70 -19.13 3.20 -11.94
CA SER A 70 -19.86 1.97 -11.62
C SER A 70 -18.91 0.78 -11.46
N GLU A 71 -17.98 0.58 -12.41
CA GLU A 71 -16.97 -0.48 -12.33
C GLU A 71 -16.06 -0.34 -11.10
N THR A 72 -15.59 0.88 -10.79
CA THR A 72 -14.81 1.10 -9.56
C THR A 72 -15.61 0.87 -8.29
N SER A 73 -16.93 1.10 -8.31
CA SER A 73 -17.82 0.80 -7.18
C SER A 73 -18.03 -0.70 -7.01
N GLN A 74 -18.19 -1.45 -8.10
CA GLN A 74 -18.26 -2.91 -8.06
C GLN A 74 -16.95 -3.52 -7.55
N LEU A 75 -15.80 -3.09 -8.10
CA LEU A 75 -14.47 -3.50 -7.61
C LEU A 75 -14.29 -3.18 -6.13
N THR A 76 -14.85 -2.08 -5.63
CA THR A 76 -14.80 -1.75 -4.21
C THR A 76 -15.48 -2.83 -3.37
N ALA A 77 -16.63 -3.36 -3.78
CA ALA A 77 -17.29 -4.44 -3.05
C ALA A 77 -16.45 -5.73 -3.08
N GLU A 78 -15.94 -6.11 -4.24
CA GLU A 78 -15.10 -7.30 -4.42
C GLU A 78 -13.80 -7.25 -3.61
N VAL A 79 -13.16 -6.08 -3.52
CA VAL A 79 -11.97 -5.86 -2.67
C VAL A 79 -12.25 -6.17 -1.21
N PHE A 80 -13.42 -5.80 -0.68
CA PHE A 80 -13.78 -6.10 0.70
C PHE A 80 -13.95 -7.61 0.93
N GLU A 81 -14.62 -8.29 -0.01
CA GLU A 81 -14.81 -9.74 0.03
C GLU A 81 -13.47 -10.46 -0.02
N ARG A 82 -12.62 -10.11 -0.99
CA ARG A 82 -11.31 -10.72 -1.20
C ARG A 82 -10.36 -10.47 -0.03
N THR A 83 -10.36 -9.26 0.50
CA THR A 83 -9.56 -8.93 1.70
C THR A 83 -10.03 -9.72 2.90
N GLY A 84 -11.34 -9.88 3.11
CA GLY A 84 -11.88 -10.71 4.19
C GLY A 84 -11.48 -12.18 4.05
N ALA A 85 -11.59 -12.73 2.84
CA ALA A 85 -11.19 -14.10 2.51
C ALA A 85 -9.70 -14.34 2.78
N ASN A 86 -8.82 -13.47 2.26
CA ASN A 86 -7.38 -13.57 2.46
C ASN A 86 -6.98 -13.36 3.93
N PHE A 87 -7.65 -12.44 4.64
CA PHE A 87 -7.40 -12.23 6.06
C PHE A 87 -7.75 -13.46 6.89
N LEU A 88 -8.95 -14.04 6.75
CA LEU A 88 -9.31 -15.21 7.55
C LEU A 88 -8.49 -16.45 7.19
N THR A 89 -8.21 -16.66 5.91
CA THR A 89 -7.34 -17.79 5.49
C THR A 89 -5.91 -17.62 6.00
N SER A 90 -5.37 -16.40 6.10
CA SER A 90 -4.05 -16.15 6.71
C SER A 90 -3.94 -16.65 8.16
N LEU A 91 -5.04 -16.62 8.91
CA LEU A 91 -5.11 -17.13 10.29
C LEU A 91 -5.18 -18.65 10.34
N LYS A 92 -5.71 -19.29 9.29
CA LYS A 92 -5.83 -20.75 9.17
C LYS A 92 -4.55 -21.42 8.65
N ILE A 93 -3.85 -20.79 7.70
CA ILE A 93 -2.64 -21.34 7.05
C ILE A 93 -1.59 -21.89 8.03
N PRO A 94 -1.27 -21.27 9.18
CA PRO A 94 -0.30 -21.81 10.12
C PRO A 94 -0.61 -23.22 10.65
N PHE A 95 -1.86 -23.68 10.53
CA PHE A 95 -2.30 -25.00 10.98
C PHE A 95 -2.32 -26.07 9.89
N LEU A 96 -1.97 -25.71 8.65
CA LEU A 96 -1.89 -26.64 7.54
C LEU A 96 -0.46 -27.21 7.41
N SER A 97 -0.36 -28.43 6.88
CA SER A 97 0.90 -29.03 6.46
C SER A 97 1.46 -28.35 5.21
N ASP A 98 2.71 -28.65 4.90
CA ASP A 98 3.40 -28.08 3.74
C ASP A 98 2.76 -28.58 2.43
N ASP A 99 2.40 -29.86 2.37
CA ASP A 99 1.67 -30.47 1.23
C ASP A 99 0.28 -29.84 1.04
N GLU A 100 -0.45 -29.60 2.13
CA GLU A 100 -1.76 -28.95 2.08
C GLU A 100 -1.65 -27.51 1.54
N ILE A 101 -0.59 -26.79 1.89
CA ILE A 101 -0.35 -25.44 1.38
C ILE A 101 0.06 -25.52 -0.10
N LEU A 102 1.01 -26.39 -0.45
CA LEU A 102 1.50 -26.57 -1.82
C LEU A 102 0.38 -26.95 -2.80
N ALA A 103 -0.54 -27.82 -2.40
CA ALA A 103 -1.70 -28.21 -3.21
C ALA A 103 -2.61 -27.03 -3.62
N ARG A 104 -2.44 -25.86 -2.99
CA ARG A 104 -3.24 -24.64 -3.23
C ARG A 104 -2.44 -23.52 -3.90
N LEU A 105 -1.19 -23.79 -4.23
CA LEU A 105 -0.27 -22.83 -4.83
C LEU A 105 0.01 -23.16 -6.29
N GLN A 106 -0.01 -22.12 -7.11
CA GLN A 106 0.56 -22.11 -8.45
C GLN A 106 1.77 -21.17 -8.44
N PHE A 107 2.82 -21.51 -9.18
CA PHE A 107 4.03 -20.69 -9.28
C PHE A 107 4.25 -20.24 -10.72
N GLU A 108 4.54 -18.95 -10.90
CA GLU A 108 4.88 -18.33 -12.19
C GLU A 108 6.26 -17.65 -12.04
N GLY A 109 7.18 -17.89 -12.98
CA GLY A 109 8.52 -17.29 -12.96
C GLY A 109 9.50 -17.91 -11.95
N LEU A 110 9.25 -19.15 -11.50
CA LEU A 110 10.06 -19.81 -10.49
C LEU A 110 11.49 -20.12 -10.97
N ASP A 111 11.66 -20.52 -12.24
CA ASP A 111 12.98 -20.77 -12.83
C ASP A 111 13.84 -19.50 -12.91
N ASP A 112 13.23 -18.37 -13.25
CA ASP A 112 13.89 -17.07 -13.25
C ASP A 112 14.29 -16.65 -11.83
N PHE A 113 13.42 -16.93 -10.84
CA PHE A 113 13.74 -16.71 -9.44
C PHE A 113 14.96 -17.53 -9.00
N TYR A 114 15.02 -18.83 -9.31
CA TYR A 114 16.19 -19.68 -9.02
C TYR A 114 17.46 -19.22 -9.74
N THR A 115 17.34 -18.83 -11.00
CA THR A 115 18.47 -18.28 -11.75
C THR A 115 18.98 -16.99 -11.12
N THR A 116 18.07 -16.17 -10.58
CA THR A 116 18.42 -14.90 -9.93
C THR A 116 19.08 -15.12 -8.58
N THR A 117 18.56 -16.03 -7.74
CA THR A 117 19.14 -16.34 -6.41
C THR A 117 20.52 -16.97 -6.52
N ARG A 118 20.79 -17.76 -7.57
CA ARG A 118 22.14 -18.33 -7.83
C ARG A 118 23.18 -17.28 -8.23
N LYS A 119 22.77 -16.10 -8.72
CA LYS A 119 23.68 -15.01 -9.11
C LYS A 119 24.13 -14.16 -7.91
N GLY A 120 23.44 -14.25 -6.77
CA GLY A 120 23.72 -13.48 -5.57
C GLY A 120 22.45 -13.17 -4.79
N GLY A 121 22.56 -12.29 -3.79
CA GLY A 121 21.40 -11.92 -2.98
C GLY A 121 20.41 -11.08 -3.76
N ILE A 122 19.14 -11.17 -3.34
CA ILE A 122 18.02 -10.53 -4.03
C ILE A 122 17.17 -9.75 -3.05
N VAL A 123 16.54 -8.69 -3.56
CA VAL A 123 15.47 -7.98 -2.87
C VAL A 123 14.17 -8.26 -3.61
N MET A 124 13.24 -8.94 -2.93
CA MET A 124 11.90 -9.21 -3.43
C MET A 124 10.98 -8.04 -3.10
N VAL A 125 10.56 -7.31 -4.12
CA VAL A 125 9.63 -6.17 -4.02
C VAL A 125 8.21 -6.73 -4.06
N SER A 126 7.47 -6.58 -2.98
CA SER A 126 6.11 -7.11 -2.86
C SER A 126 5.10 -5.99 -2.58
N PRO A 127 3.91 -6.03 -3.18
CA PRO A 127 2.76 -5.28 -2.69
C PRO A 127 2.01 -6.03 -1.60
N HIS A 128 1.19 -5.32 -0.82
CA HIS A 128 0.17 -5.93 0.03
C HIS A 128 -1.01 -6.35 -0.87
N MET A 129 -0.94 -7.56 -1.42
CA MET A 129 -2.02 -8.14 -2.21
C MET A 129 -2.17 -9.64 -1.97
N GLY A 130 -3.37 -10.16 -2.26
CA GLY A 130 -3.72 -11.56 -2.10
C GLY A 130 -3.57 -11.99 -0.65
N ASN A 131 -3.12 -13.23 -0.44
CA ASN A 131 -2.71 -13.70 0.87
C ASN A 131 -1.21 -13.44 1.07
N TRP A 132 -0.82 -12.18 1.30
CA TRP A 132 0.61 -11.84 1.45
C TRP A 132 1.25 -12.49 2.70
N GLU A 133 0.48 -12.87 3.72
CA GLU A 133 0.99 -13.61 4.88
C GLU A 133 1.41 -15.04 4.51
N LEU A 134 0.79 -15.62 3.48
CA LEU A 134 1.21 -16.90 2.89
C LEU A 134 2.61 -16.80 2.27
N LEU A 135 3.02 -15.64 1.74
CA LEU A 135 4.33 -15.46 1.10
C LEU A 135 5.50 -15.74 2.07
N ALA A 136 5.34 -15.37 3.35
CA ALA A 136 6.34 -15.64 4.39
C ALA A 136 6.55 -17.14 4.65
N GLN A 137 5.58 -17.98 4.23
CA GLN A 137 5.63 -19.42 4.32
C GLN A 137 6.04 -20.07 3.00
N ALA A 138 5.45 -19.60 1.90
CA ALA A 138 5.60 -20.19 0.57
C ALA A 138 7.02 -20.09 0.02
N VAL A 139 7.80 -19.08 0.45
CA VAL A 139 9.22 -18.95 0.05
C VAL A 139 10.10 -20.13 0.46
N PHE A 140 9.67 -20.92 1.47
CA PHE A 140 10.37 -22.15 1.90
C PHE A 140 9.76 -23.42 1.32
N LEU A 141 8.66 -23.30 0.58
CA LEU A 141 7.99 -24.43 -0.07
C LEU A 141 8.47 -24.60 -1.52
N VAL A 142 9.29 -23.66 -2.01
CA VAL A 142 9.97 -23.77 -3.28
C VAL A 142 11.38 -24.32 -3.04
N ASP A 143 11.85 -25.18 -3.93
CA ASP A 143 13.21 -25.73 -3.85
C ASP A 143 14.26 -24.62 -3.91
N GLY A 144 15.32 -24.69 -3.14
CA GLY A 144 16.42 -23.74 -3.27
C GLY A 144 17.25 -23.61 -2.01
N ASP A 145 18.56 -23.48 -2.18
CA ASP A 145 19.50 -23.23 -1.10
C ASP A 145 19.76 -21.73 -0.98
N PHE A 146 18.85 -21.03 -0.30
CA PHE A 146 19.00 -19.60 -0.01
C PHE A 146 18.41 -19.23 1.35
N ARG A 147 19.01 -18.23 1.99
CA ARG A 147 18.47 -17.63 3.21
C ARG A 147 17.33 -16.69 2.84
N ALA A 148 16.17 -16.83 3.45
CA ALA A 148 15.06 -15.89 3.27
C ALA A 148 14.91 -14.97 4.49
N GLY A 149 14.68 -13.68 4.22
CA GLY A 149 14.43 -12.67 5.22
C GLY A 149 13.27 -11.77 4.86
N THR A 150 12.62 -11.16 5.84
CA THR A 150 11.53 -10.19 5.60
C THR A 150 11.65 -8.96 6.48
N HIS A 151 11.40 -7.79 5.89
CA HIS A 151 11.26 -6.54 6.62
C HIS A 151 9.82 -6.37 7.11
N TYR A 152 9.63 -6.32 8.43
CA TYR A 152 8.28 -6.28 9.03
C TYR A 152 8.15 -5.23 10.13
N ARG A 153 6.91 -4.84 10.42
CA ARG A 153 6.58 -4.04 11.60
C ARG A 153 6.00 -4.96 12.68
N PRO A 154 6.58 -5.00 13.91
CA PRO A 154 5.98 -5.72 15.03
C PRO A 154 4.55 -5.26 15.31
N LEU A 155 3.68 -6.20 15.68
CA LEU A 155 2.31 -5.92 16.10
C LEU A 155 2.30 -5.18 17.45
N ASN A 156 1.26 -4.38 17.70
CA ASN A 156 1.16 -3.59 18.93
C ASN A 156 1.00 -4.48 20.18
N ASN A 157 0.22 -5.56 20.07
CA ASN A 157 0.03 -6.53 21.14
C ASN A 157 1.20 -7.53 21.16
N SER A 158 2.02 -7.48 22.21
CA SER A 158 3.24 -8.28 22.35
C SER A 158 2.99 -9.79 22.37
N LEU A 159 1.86 -10.24 22.93
CA LEU A 159 1.50 -11.66 23.02
C LEU A 159 1.16 -12.23 21.63
N ILE A 160 0.33 -11.52 20.87
CA ILE A 160 -0.01 -11.89 19.50
C ILE A 160 1.23 -11.80 18.60
N ASN A 161 2.04 -10.75 18.76
CA ASN A 161 3.31 -10.59 18.03
C ASN A 161 4.23 -11.80 18.24
N ALA A 162 4.39 -12.28 19.48
CA ALA A 162 5.24 -13.44 19.77
C ALA A 162 4.77 -14.72 19.06
N VAL A 163 3.45 -14.94 18.94
CA VAL A 163 2.90 -16.08 18.19
C VAL A 163 3.19 -15.94 16.70
N VAL A 164 2.93 -14.77 16.12
CA VAL A 164 3.16 -14.51 14.68
C VAL A 164 4.64 -14.64 14.34
N GLU A 165 5.54 -14.08 15.15
CA GLU A 165 6.98 -14.20 14.94
C GLU A 165 7.46 -15.65 15.00
N ARG A 166 7.01 -16.42 16.00
CA ARG A 166 7.35 -17.84 16.13
C ARG A 166 6.96 -18.61 14.88
N ARG A 167 5.76 -18.36 14.35
CA ARG A 167 5.26 -19.03 13.14
C ARG A 167 6.05 -18.63 11.90
N ARG A 168 6.35 -17.36 11.71
CA ARG A 168 7.16 -16.89 10.58
C ARG A 168 8.57 -17.48 10.63
N LYS A 169 9.19 -17.55 11.82
CA LYS A 169 10.53 -18.13 12.02
C LYS A 169 10.57 -19.66 11.92
N ARG A 170 9.43 -20.37 11.90
CA ARG A 170 9.38 -21.83 12.03
C ARG A 170 10.18 -22.58 10.94
N ARG A 171 10.32 -21.97 9.76
CA ARG A 171 11.07 -22.51 8.61
C ARG A 171 12.40 -21.77 8.35
N GLY A 172 12.89 -21.00 9.32
CA GLY A 172 14.17 -20.28 9.20
C GLY A 172 14.08 -18.86 8.66
N LEU A 173 12.88 -18.27 8.53
CA LEU A 173 12.73 -16.88 8.09
C LEU A 173 13.39 -15.89 9.05
N GLU A 174 14.37 -15.15 8.53
CA GLU A 174 15.01 -14.08 9.27
C GLU A 174 14.11 -12.83 9.31
N LEU A 175 13.74 -12.41 10.52
CA LEU A 175 12.83 -11.27 10.70
C LEU A 175 13.61 -9.98 10.98
N PHE A 176 13.48 -9.00 10.09
CA PHE A 176 14.08 -7.68 10.23
C PHE A 176 13.01 -6.65 10.61
N ALA A 177 12.98 -6.23 11.86
CA ALA A 177 12.00 -5.24 12.32
C ALA A 177 12.15 -3.89 11.58
N LYS A 178 11.09 -3.08 11.51
CA LYS A 178 11.06 -1.79 10.80
C LYS A 178 12.17 -0.82 11.21
N ARG A 179 12.64 -0.91 12.46
CA ARG A 179 13.72 -0.09 13.03
C ARG A 179 15.13 -0.66 12.80
N SER A 180 15.23 -1.85 12.21
CA SER A 180 16.53 -2.42 11.81
C SER A 180 17.26 -1.47 10.89
N SER A 181 18.57 -1.33 11.10
CA SER A 181 19.38 -0.47 10.26
C SER A 181 19.38 -0.99 8.83
N THR A 182 19.35 -0.07 7.86
CA THR A 182 19.46 -0.40 6.43
C THR A 182 20.78 -1.12 6.13
N HIS A 183 21.82 -0.91 6.94
CA HIS A 183 23.06 -1.67 6.90
C HIS A 183 22.84 -3.17 7.12
N ARG A 184 22.05 -3.58 8.14
CA ARG A 184 21.77 -5.00 8.39
C ARG A 184 21.03 -5.65 7.22
N LEU A 185 20.02 -4.96 6.67
CA LEU A 185 19.29 -5.45 5.50
C LEU A 185 20.22 -5.59 4.28
N SER A 186 21.10 -4.60 4.06
CA SER A 186 22.04 -4.61 2.95
C SER A 186 23.10 -5.71 3.10
N SER A 187 23.60 -5.94 4.32
CA SER A 187 24.56 -7.04 4.59
C SER A 187 23.92 -8.41 4.36
N PHE A 188 22.68 -8.62 4.81
CA PHE A 188 21.96 -9.87 4.54
C PHE A 188 21.86 -10.17 3.04
N VAL A 189 21.53 -9.15 2.22
CA VAL A 189 21.51 -9.29 0.75
C VAL A 189 22.91 -9.52 0.19
N ARG A 190 23.93 -8.80 0.69
CA ARG A 190 25.32 -8.98 0.26
C ARG A 190 25.88 -10.39 0.54
N GLU A 191 25.36 -11.04 1.57
CA GLU A 191 25.68 -12.42 1.95
C GLU A 191 24.87 -13.48 1.17
N GLY A 192 24.14 -13.08 0.11
CA GLY A 192 23.37 -14.01 -0.72
C GLY A 192 21.90 -14.19 -0.30
N GLY A 193 21.42 -13.45 0.70
CA GLY A 193 20.05 -13.59 1.20
C GLY A 193 18.98 -13.02 0.26
N ALA A 194 17.80 -13.65 0.28
CA ALA A 194 16.58 -13.20 -0.38
C ALA A 194 15.70 -12.39 0.59
N MET A 195 15.69 -11.06 0.43
CA MET A 195 15.01 -10.13 1.33
C MET A 195 13.66 -9.67 0.77
N GLY A 196 12.56 -10.10 1.36
CA GLY A 196 11.21 -9.63 1.07
C GLY A 196 10.89 -8.27 1.70
N ILE A 197 10.45 -7.30 0.89
CA ILE A 197 10.07 -5.96 1.33
C ILE A 197 8.71 -5.58 0.73
N LEU A 198 7.74 -5.32 1.60
CA LEU A 198 6.46 -4.72 1.22
C LEU A 198 6.65 -3.21 1.00
N ALA A 199 6.47 -2.74 -0.24
CA ALA A 199 6.95 -1.41 -0.67
C ALA A 199 5.89 -0.50 -1.33
N ASP A 200 4.63 -0.92 -1.30
CA ASP A 200 3.49 -0.27 -1.93
C ASP A 200 2.79 0.77 -1.05
N GLN A 201 3.06 0.81 0.25
CA GLN A 201 2.43 1.78 1.15
C GLN A 201 2.94 3.21 0.94
N ARG A 202 2.08 4.17 1.29
CA ARG A 202 2.42 5.60 1.25
C ARG A 202 3.66 5.92 2.09
N VAL A 203 4.58 6.68 1.51
CA VAL A 203 5.73 7.28 2.21
C VAL A 203 5.60 8.80 2.30
N GLY A 204 6.39 9.42 3.18
CA GLY A 204 6.39 10.88 3.37
C GLY A 204 7.16 11.64 2.29
N ASP A 205 7.45 12.89 2.62
CA ASP A 205 8.34 13.82 1.92
C ASP A 205 9.72 13.23 1.56
N ARG A 206 10.25 12.35 2.41
CA ARG A 206 11.51 11.62 2.19
C ARG A 206 11.42 10.42 1.25
N GLY A 207 10.25 10.17 0.66
CA GLY A 207 10.11 9.17 -0.39
C GLY A 207 10.80 9.59 -1.69
N ALA A 208 11.07 8.61 -2.56
CA ALA A 208 11.53 8.89 -3.92
C ALA A 208 10.34 9.37 -4.76
N ALA A 209 10.52 10.42 -5.55
CA ALA A 209 9.52 10.86 -6.52
C ALA A 209 9.39 9.82 -7.64
N CYS A 210 8.18 9.33 -7.88
CA CYS A 210 7.88 8.32 -8.90
C CYS A 210 6.50 8.55 -9.50
N LEU A 211 6.32 8.13 -10.74
CA LEU A 211 5.00 7.93 -11.31
C LEU A 211 4.43 6.60 -10.81
N PHE A 212 3.17 6.62 -10.39
CA PHE A 212 2.44 5.41 -9.99
C PHE A 212 0.98 5.53 -10.44
N PHE A 213 0.56 4.63 -11.33
CA PHE A 213 -0.64 4.73 -12.15
C PHE A 213 -0.68 5.99 -13.01
N GLY A 214 0.50 6.39 -13.55
CA GLY A 214 0.69 7.61 -14.33
C GLY A 214 0.62 8.91 -13.52
N ARG A 215 0.49 8.83 -12.19
CA ARG A 215 0.33 9.97 -11.29
C ARG A 215 1.60 10.29 -10.53
N PRO A 216 1.97 11.57 -10.35
CA PRO A 216 3.12 11.92 -9.53
C PRO A 216 2.83 11.62 -8.06
N THR A 217 3.70 10.83 -7.42
CA THR A 217 3.62 10.51 -5.99
C THR A 217 5.02 10.29 -5.40
N THR A 218 5.06 9.90 -4.13
CA THR A 218 6.27 9.37 -3.51
C THR A 218 6.15 7.87 -3.28
N CYS A 219 7.23 7.14 -3.54
CA CYS A 219 7.36 5.69 -3.39
C CYS A 219 8.51 5.35 -2.44
N SER A 220 8.44 4.17 -1.82
CA SER A 220 9.46 3.72 -0.88
C SER A 220 10.81 3.56 -1.59
N PRO A 221 11.87 4.26 -1.17
CA PRO A 221 13.19 4.05 -1.74
C PRO A 221 13.88 2.79 -1.19
N LEU A 222 13.29 2.16 -0.16
CA LEU A 222 13.96 1.11 0.59
C LEU A 222 14.42 -0.08 -0.28
N PRO A 223 13.60 -0.67 -1.17
CA PRO A 223 14.02 -1.87 -1.89
C PRO A 223 15.24 -1.63 -2.78
N HIS A 224 15.22 -0.57 -3.59
CA HIS A 224 16.34 -0.27 -4.49
C HIS A 224 17.60 0.16 -3.72
N LEU A 225 17.46 0.86 -2.59
CA LEU A 225 18.60 1.23 -1.75
C LEU A 225 19.27 0.00 -1.12
N ILE A 226 18.47 -0.96 -0.64
CA ILE A 226 19.00 -2.22 -0.09
C ILE A 226 19.66 -3.04 -1.20
N ALA A 227 19.04 -3.16 -2.37
CA ALA A 227 19.63 -3.88 -3.50
C ALA A 227 20.98 -3.26 -3.92
N LYS A 228 21.04 -1.93 -4.10
CA LYS A 228 22.27 -1.22 -4.48
C LYS A 228 23.39 -1.38 -3.46
N ARG A 229 23.10 -1.20 -2.17
CA ARG A 229 24.08 -1.33 -1.09
C ARG A 229 24.51 -2.77 -0.85
N GLY A 230 23.58 -3.70 -1.00
CA GLY A 230 23.83 -5.13 -0.90
C GLY A 230 24.51 -5.72 -2.13
N LYS A 231 24.69 -4.96 -3.22
CA LYS A 231 25.13 -5.46 -4.53
C LYS A 231 24.25 -6.63 -5.03
N GLY A 232 22.96 -6.57 -4.71
CA GLY A 232 21.97 -7.58 -5.05
C GLY A 232 21.10 -7.20 -6.24
N LEU A 233 20.25 -8.13 -6.65
CA LEU A 233 19.27 -7.96 -7.73
C LEU A 233 17.88 -7.58 -7.17
N LEU A 234 16.99 -7.11 -8.04
CA LEU A 234 15.59 -6.87 -7.70
C LEU A 234 14.69 -7.88 -8.41
N THR A 235 13.71 -8.41 -7.68
CA THR A 235 12.70 -9.32 -8.22
C THR A 235 11.34 -8.89 -7.67
N SER A 236 10.29 -8.90 -8.48
CA SER A 236 8.92 -8.78 -7.98
C SER A 236 8.49 -10.07 -7.29
N LEU A 237 7.69 -9.95 -6.24
CA LEU A 237 6.99 -11.06 -5.61
C LEU A 237 5.53 -10.65 -5.38
N SER A 238 4.59 -11.34 -6.01
CA SER A 238 3.16 -11.07 -5.85
C SER A 238 2.36 -12.34 -5.57
N CYS A 239 1.20 -12.17 -4.95
CA CYS A 239 0.25 -13.22 -4.60
C CYS A 239 -1.12 -12.81 -5.09
N GLU A 240 -1.70 -13.56 -6.02
CA GLU A 240 -3.07 -13.33 -6.50
C GLU A 240 -3.96 -14.53 -6.21
N THR A 241 -5.23 -14.29 -5.99
CA THR A 241 -6.19 -15.35 -5.69
C THR A 241 -6.85 -15.84 -6.97
N VAL A 242 -6.52 -17.05 -7.40
CA VAL A 242 -6.98 -17.63 -8.68
C VAL A 242 -8.20 -18.54 -8.53
N GLY A 243 -8.60 -18.84 -7.30
CA GLY A 243 -9.77 -19.66 -7.01
C GLY A 243 -10.14 -19.61 -5.52
N ILE A 244 -11.18 -20.35 -5.14
CA ILE A 244 -11.56 -20.47 -3.72
C ILE A 244 -10.39 -21.11 -2.98
N ALA A 245 -9.77 -20.34 -2.08
CA ALA A 245 -8.59 -20.76 -1.32
C ALA A 245 -7.43 -21.30 -2.17
N HIS A 246 -7.27 -20.80 -3.40
CA HIS A 246 -6.14 -21.09 -4.28
C HIS A 246 -5.45 -19.80 -4.71
N TRP A 247 -4.12 -19.80 -4.67
CA TRP A 247 -3.31 -18.62 -4.95
C TRP A 247 -2.23 -18.91 -5.97
N LYS A 248 -1.93 -17.93 -6.81
CA LYS A 248 -0.75 -17.94 -7.68
C LYS A 248 0.29 -16.97 -7.12
N ILE A 249 1.51 -17.47 -6.96
CA ILE A 249 2.69 -16.69 -6.57
C ILE A 249 3.51 -16.44 -7.83
N SER A 250 3.78 -15.18 -8.11
CA SER A 250 4.53 -14.78 -9.31
C SER A 250 5.84 -14.12 -8.93
N PHE A 251 6.91 -14.53 -9.62
CA PHE A 251 8.23 -13.92 -9.56
C PHE A 251 8.56 -13.29 -10.91
N ARG A 252 9.18 -12.11 -10.89
CA ARG A 252 9.57 -11.41 -12.13
C ARG A 252 10.83 -10.61 -11.90
N LEU A 253 11.86 -10.79 -12.72
CA LEU A 253 13.07 -9.97 -12.61
C LEU A 253 12.74 -8.49 -12.85
N ILE A 254 13.29 -7.61 -12.01
CA ILE A 254 13.24 -6.16 -12.21
C ILE A 254 14.66 -5.74 -12.68
N PRO A 255 14.88 -5.51 -13.98
CA PRO A 255 16.21 -5.37 -14.54
C PRO A 255 16.92 -4.08 -14.08
N THR A 256 16.16 -3.04 -13.75
CA THR A 256 16.68 -1.73 -13.37
C THR A 256 16.57 -1.51 -11.87
N ILE A 257 17.68 -1.16 -11.21
CA ILE A 257 17.69 -0.83 -9.78
C ILE A 257 17.36 0.65 -9.59
N SER A 258 16.07 0.97 -9.52
CA SER A 258 15.57 2.32 -9.24
C SER A 258 14.25 2.28 -8.44
N ALA A 259 13.90 3.41 -7.80
CA ALA A 259 12.61 3.53 -7.14
C ALA A 259 11.44 3.41 -8.13
N GLN A 260 11.59 3.98 -9.33
CA GLN A 260 10.58 3.93 -10.38
C GLN A 260 10.35 2.49 -10.84
N ALA A 261 11.40 1.72 -11.11
CA ALA A 261 11.27 0.32 -11.53
C ALA A 261 10.57 -0.55 -10.47
N CYS A 262 10.82 -0.30 -9.17
CA CYS A 262 10.08 -0.94 -8.09
C CYS A 262 8.58 -0.55 -8.11
N ALA A 263 8.27 0.72 -8.35
CA ALA A 263 6.90 1.22 -8.43
C ALA A 263 6.15 0.64 -9.65
N ASP A 264 6.80 0.60 -10.80
CA ASP A 264 6.27 0.02 -12.05
C ASP A 264 5.96 -1.47 -11.86
N SER A 265 6.86 -2.20 -11.18
CA SER A 265 6.64 -3.60 -10.86
C SER A 265 5.39 -3.81 -10.00
N ILE A 266 5.22 -3.00 -8.95
CA ILE A 266 4.04 -3.03 -8.09
C ILE A 266 2.78 -2.67 -8.89
N GLU A 267 2.85 -1.68 -9.78
CA GLU A 267 1.73 -1.30 -10.64
C GLU A 267 1.30 -2.45 -11.56
N GLN A 268 2.25 -3.16 -12.17
CA GLN A 268 1.97 -4.35 -12.98
C GLN A 268 1.22 -5.41 -12.18
N ASP A 269 1.65 -5.69 -10.94
CA ASP A 269 1.01 -6.68 -10.08
C ASP A 269 -0.39 -6.22 -9.62
N TRP A 270 -0.55 -4.93 -9.28
CA TRP A 270 -1.86 -4.34 -8.93
C TRP A 270 -2.84 -4.36 -10.10
N ARG A 271 -2.36 -4.18 -11.33
CA ARG A 271 -3.18 -4.25 -12.55
C ARG A 271 -3.60 -5.67 -12.89
N ARG A 272 -2.77 -6.67 -12.56
CA ARG A 272 -3.05 -8.09 -12.81
C ARG A 272 -4.23 -8.60 -11.96
N SER A 273 -4.27 -8.24 -10.68
CA SER A 273 -5.42 -8.52 -9.81
C SER A 273 -5.77 -7.33 -8.91
N PRO A 274 -6.56 -6.35 -9.41
CA PRO A 274 -6.97 -5.19 -8.63
C PRO A 274 -7.77 -5.56 -7.38
N VAL A 275 -8.54 -6.65 -7.42
CA VAL A 275 -9.37 -7.09 -6.29
C VAL A 275 -8.56 -7.65 -5.12
N ASP A 276 -7.34 -8.13 -5.38
CA ASP A 276 -6.45 -8.69 -4.36
C ASP A 276 -5.66 -7.62 -3.61
N VAL A 277 -5.55 -6.40 -4.13
CA VAL A 277 -4.78 -5.31 -3.51
C VAL A 277 -5.43 -4.80 -2.23
N PHE A 278 -4.62 -4.51 -1.22
CA PHE A 278 -5.07 -3.92 0.04
C PHE A 278 -5.33 -2.41 -0.07
N TRP A 279 -6.41 -2.02 -0.75
CA TRP A 279 -6.79 -0.61 -1.01
C TRP A 279 -7.21 0.23 0.21
N PHE A 280 -7.06 -0.29 1.42
CA PHE A 280 -7.47 0.35 2.67
C PHE A 280 -6.46 1.39 3.19
N GLU A 281 -5.36 1.60 2.49
CA GLU A 281 -4.35 2.63 2.76
C GLU A 281 -4.63 3.92 1.99
N ASN A 282 -4.24 5.09 2.49
CA ASN A 282 -4.45 6.35 1.75
C ASN A 282 -3.26 6.60 0.80
N ARG A 283 -3.07 5.71 -0.19
CA ARG A 283 -1.83 5.58 -0.97
C ARG A 283 -1.32 6.88 -1.60
N TRP A 284 -2.21 7.65 -2.23
CA TRP A 284 -1.87 8.90 -2.91
C TRP A 284 -2.13 10.16 -2.06
N ARG A 285 -2.63 10.01 -0.83
CA ARG A 285 -2.94 11.19 -0.01
C ARG A 285 -1.66 11.92 0.37
N LEU A 286 -1.55 13.16 -0.06
CA LEU A 286 -0.44 14.06 0.28
C LEU A 286 -0.34 14.27 1.81
N GLN A 287 0.86 14.60 2.30
CA GLN A 287 1.12 14.83 3.73
C GLN A 287 2.38 15.67 3.95
N GLY A 288 2.53 16.21 5.16
CA GLY A 288 3.68 17.03 5.56
C GLY A 288 3.36 18.52 5.62
N ASN A 289 4.35 19.31 6.04
CA ASN A 289 4.23 20.77 6.13
C ASN A 289 4.28 21.44 4.75
N ASP A 290 5.00 20.82 3.82
CA ASP A 290 5.01 21.17 2.40
C ASP A 290 4.66 19.93 1.54
N PRO A 291 3.36 19.63 1.39
CA PRO A 291 2.90 18.41 0.73
C PRO A 291 3.12 18.38 -0.78
N LEU A 292 3.52 19.49 -1.41
CA LEU A 292 3.75 19.61 -2.85
C LEU A 292 5.23 19.70 -3.23
N ALA A 293 6.13 19.97 -2.27
CA ALA A 293 7.58 20.07 -2.53
C ALA A 293 8.19 18.89 -3.29
N PHE A 294 7.63 17.69 -3.15
CA PHE A 294 8.13 16.51 -3.88
C PHE A 294 8.00 16.64 -5.40
N LEU A 295 7.12 17.53 -5.89
CA LEU A 295 6.95 17.81 -7.32
C LEU A 295 8.18 18.49 -7.93
N ASN A 296 8.99 19.20 -7.12
CA ASN A 296 10.25 19.81 -7.57
C ASN A 296 11.32 18.77 -7.93
N LYS A 297 11.11 17.50 -7.56
CA LYS A 297 12.02 16.39 -7.88
C LYS A 297 11.80 15.84 -9.31
N TYR A 298 10.75 16.28 -10.01
CA TYR A 298 10.43 15.81 -11.35
C TYR A 298 11.11 16.67 -12.41
N LYS A 299 11.88 16.03 -13.28
CA LYS A 299 12.51 16.70 -14.43
C LYS A 299 11.47 17.29 -15.37
N ASP A 300 11.86 18.32 -16.12
CA ASP A 300 10.97 19.07 -17.02
C ASP A 300 10.57 18.31 -18.28
N ASP A 301 11.43 17.39 -18.72
CA ASP A 301 11.22 16.52 -19.89
C ASP A 301 10.36 15.28 -19.58
N LEU A 302 10.08 15.01 -18.30
CA LEU A 302 9.26 13.85 -17.93
C LEU A 302 7.77 14.11 -18.22
N GLU A 303 7.20 13.29 -19.10
CA GLU A 303 5.77 13.24 -19.34
C GLU A 303 5.03 12.73 -18.09
N ILE A 304 3.95 13.42 -17.73
CA ILE A 304 3.10 13.06 -16.60
C ILE A 304 1.68 12.86 -17.14
N PRO A 305 1.30 11.60 -17.42
CA PRO A 305 0.01 11.32 -18.05
C PRO A 305 -1.18 11.80 -17.23
N ARG A 306 -1.06 11.75 -15.89
CA ARG A 306 -2.16 12.02 -14.97
C ARG A 306 -1.70 12.96 -13.86
N PRO A 307 -1.63 14.28 -14.13
CA PRO A 307 -1.28 15.29 -13.13
C PRO A 307 -2.17 15.24 -11.88
N LEU A 308 -1.70 15.86 -10.80
CA LEU A 308 -2.55 16.09 -9.63
C LEU A 308 -3.66 17.07 -9.99
N ARG A 309 -4.83 16.89 -9.39
CA ARG A 309 -5.96 17.80 -9.55
C ARG A 309 -6.08 18.71 -8.33
N ALA A 310 -5.91 20.01 -8.55
CA ALA A 310 -6.11 21.05 -7.54
C ALA A 310 -7.35 21.88 -7.89
N VAL A 311 -8.19 22.14 -6.88
CA VAL A 311 -9.37 22.98 -7.04
C VAL A 311 -9.30 24.15 -6.06
N ASN A 312 -9.31 25.36 -6.60
CA ASN A 312 -9.45 26.57 -5.83
C ASN A 312 -10.91 26.79 -5.44
N LEU A 313 -11.15 27.02 -4.15
CA LEU A 313 -12.46 27.30 -3.57
C LEU A 313 -12.60 28.76 -3.12
N ALA A 314 -11.52 29.53 -3.16
CA ALA A 314 -11.53 30.94 -2.82
C ALA A 314 -12.18 31.77 -3.92
N ARG A 315 -12.64 32.99 -3.59
CA ARG A 315 -13.22 33.91 -4.58
C ARG A 315 -12.19 34.40 -5.59
N GLU A 316 -10.98 34.72 -5.13
CA GLU A 316 -9.87 35.08 -6.00
C GLU A 316 -9.25 33.83 -6.62
N GLU A 317 -8.99 33.86 -7.92
CA GLU A 317 -8.24 32.81 -8.61
C GLU A 317 -6.77 32.87 -8.16
N LYS A 318 -6.34 31.90 -7.35
CA LYS A 318 -4.94 31.72 -6.96
C LYS A 318 -4.42 30.42 -7.54
N LYS A 319 -3.32 30.52 -8.29
CA LYS A 319 -2.63 29.37 -8.87
C LYS A 319 -1.44 28.99 -8.02
N LEU A 320 -1.31 27.69 -7.76
CA LEU A 320 -0.09 27.09 -7.26
C LEU A 320 1.04 27.28 -8.28
N PRO A 321 2.28 27.54 -7.84
CA PRO A 321 3.42 27.81 -8.73
C PRO A 321 4.03 26.52 -9.27
N TYR A 322 3.20 25.63 -9.80
CA TYR A 322 3.60 24.40 -10.47
C TYR A 322 3.06 24.39 -11.90
N PRO A 323 3.81 23.84 -12.87
CA PRO A 323 3.35 23.74 -14.26
C PRO A 323 2.15 22.79 -14.37
N ASN A 324 1.29 23.04 -15.38
CA ASN A 324 0.09 22.23 -15.63
C ASN A 324 0.37 20.74 -15.86
N ARG A 325 1.59 20.39 -16.31
CA ARG A 325 2.05 18.99 -16.43
C ARG A 325 2.09 18.27 -15.08
N LEU A 326 2.31 18.97 -13.97
CA LEU A 326 2.37 18.40 -12.62
C LEU A 326 1.03 18.50 -11.90
N ILE A 327 0.35 19.64 -12.04
CA ILE A 327 -0.93 19.93 -11.37
C ILE A 327 -1.88 20.64 -12.33
N THR A 328 -3.05 20.04 -12.61
CA THR A 328 -4.17 20.74 -13.23
C THR A 328 -4.90 21.57 -12.18
N GLN A 329 -5.21 22.81 -12.52
CA GLN A 329 -5.80 23.77 -11.58
C GLN A 329 -7.15 24.24 -12.10
N GLU A 330 -8.17 24.05 -11.28
CA GLU A 330 -9.57 24.43 -11.54
C GLU A 330 -10.03 25.44 -10.49
N HIS A 331 -11.03 26.25 -10.83
CA HIS A 331 -11.64 27.20 -9.91
C HIS A 331 -13.13 26.92 -9.78
N HIS A 332 -13.58 26.73 -8.54
CA HIS A 332 -14.98 26.55 -8.19
C HIS A 332 -15.31 27.45 -7.00
N GLU A 333 -15.99 28.56 -7.25
CA GLU A 333 -16.44 29.44 -6.18
C GLU A 333 -17.45 28.72 -5.28
N VAL A 334 -17.20 28.74 -3.97
CA VAL A 334 -18.06 28.11 -2.96
C VAL A 334 -18.55 29.19 -1.98
N ASP A 335 -19.87 29.23 -1.77
CA ASP A 335 -20.44 30.05 -0.71
C ASP A 335 -20.22 29.40 0.65
N PHE A 336 -19.29 29.96 1.42
CA PHE A 336 -18.98 29.49 2.77
C PHE A 336 -20.02 29.93 3.83
N LYS A 337 -21.07 30.69 3.49
CA LYS A 337 -22.16 31.00 4.44
C LYS A 337 -23.12 29.84 4.67
N GLN A 338 -23.03 28.79 3.85
CA GLN A 338 -23.86 27.59 3.96
C GLN A 338 -23.57 26.79 5.24
N SER A 339 -24.48 25.88 5.61
CA SER A 339 -24.29 24.96 6.75
C SER A 339 -23.14 23.97 6.52
N ASP A 340 -22.59 23.38 7.59
CA ASP A 340 -21.53 22.36 7.49
C ASP A 340 -21.97 21.13 6.68
N HIS A 341 -23.26 20.78 6.73
CA HIS A 341 -23.82 19.69 5.94
C HIS A 341 -23.81 20.04 4.45
N ALA A 342 -24.37 21.20 4.07
CA ALA A 342 -24.40 21.64 2.68
C ALA A 342 -22.99 21.82 2.10
N LEU A 343 -22.08 22.42 2.87
CA LEU A 343 -20.68 22.59 2.47
C LEU A 343 -19.98 21.23 2.29
N ARG A 344 -20.22 20.24 3.17
CA ARG A 344 -19.67 18.89 3.01
C ARG A 344 -20.16 18.23 1.72
N GLU A 345 -21.46 18.27 1.45
CA GLU A 345 -22.04 17.72 0.23
C GLU A 345 -21.44 18.40 -1.00
N LYS A 346 -21.28 19.74 -0.97
CA LYS A 346 -20.67 20.48 -2.08
C LYS A 346 -19.21 20.11 -2.31
N LEU A 347 -18.41 20.02 -1.24
CA LEU A 347 -17.01 19.58 -1.34
C LEU A 347 -16.92 18.13 -1.86
N HIS A 348 -17.85 17.27 -1.46
CA HIS A 348 -17.92 15.91 -1.94
C HIS A 348 -18.27 15.88 -3.44
N GLU A 349 -19.27 16.64 -3.89
CA GLU A 349 -19.62 16.79 -5.30
C GLU A 349 -18.40 17.22 -6.14
N ILE A 350 -17.74 18.31 -5.74
CA ILE A 350 -16.54 18.83 -6.43
C ILE A 350 -15.42 17.79 -6.44
N SER A 351 -15.17 17.15 -5.29
CA SER A 351 -14.11 16.15 -5.14
C SER A 351 -14.32 14.94 -6.05
N HIS A 352 -15.55 14.60 -6.41
CA HIS A 352 -15.89 13.40 -7.17
C HIS A 352 -16.36 13.71 -8.59
N HIS A 353 -16.48 14.99 -8.95
CA HIS A 353 -16.75 15.43 -10.31
C HIS A 353 -15.65 14.95 -11.27
N GLY A 354 -16.06 14.43 -12.43
CA GLY A 354 -15.16 13.85 -13.42
C GLY A 354 -14.64 12.46 -13.05
N LYS A 355 -13.60 12.03 -13.76
CA LYS A 355 -13.02 10.67 -13.63
C LYS A 355 -12.16 10.53 -12.36
N THR A 356 -11.29 11.50 -12.13
CA THR A 356 -10.27 11.45 -11.07
C THR A 356 -10.64 12.34 -9.88
N PRO A 357 -10.59 11.83 -8.64
CA PRO A 357 -10.86 12.63 -7.46
C PRO A 357 -9.87 13.77 -7.27
N VAL A 358 -10.32 14.87 -6.64
CA VAL A 358 -9.44 16.00 -6.28
C VAL A 358 -8.35 15.54 -5.30
N ASP A 359 -7.11 15.98 -5.54
CA ASP A 359 -5.98 15.76 -4.64
C ASP A 359 -5.85 16.91 -3.63
N VAL A 360 -6.05 18.15 -4.08
CA VAL A 360 -5.86 19.38 -3.30
C VAL A 360 -7.04 20.33 -3.44
N PHE A 361 -7.56 20.81 -2.31
CA PHE A 361 -8.37 22.01 -2.24
C PHE A 361 -7.53 23.21 -1.79
N LEU A 362 -7.67 24.35 -2.46
CA LEU A 362 -7.19 25.65 -1.97
C LEU A 362 -8.37 26.36 -1.33
N ALA A 363 -8.31 26.58 -0.02
CA ALA A 363 -9.35 27.24 0.74
C ALA A 363 -8.86 28.62 1.23
N PRO A 364 -9.75 29.62 1.34
CA PRO A 364 -9.41 30.87 2.02
C PRO A 364 -8.87 30.61 3.42
N HIS A 365 -7.90 31.42 3.87
CA HIS A 365 -7.28 31.25 5.18
C HIS A 365 -8.32 31.21 6.32
N SER A 366 -9.33 32.08 6.23
CA SER A 366 -10.44 32.17 7.19
C SER A 366 -11.32 30.91 7.25
N GLN A 367 -11.34 30.08 6.20
CA GLN A 367 -12.15 28.85 6.10
C GLN A 367 -11.30 27.58 6.16
N LEU A 368 -9.98 27.68 6.23
CA LEU A 368 -9.05 26.56 6.11
C LEU A 368 -9.36 25.42 7.10
N GLY A 369 -9.56 25.73 8.38
CA GLY A 369 -9.87 24.74 9.40
C GLY A 369 -11.21 24.03 9.15
N ARG A 370 -12.20 24.78 8.67
CA ARG A 370 -13.54 24.27 8.34
C ARG A 370 -13.48 23.34 7.13
N VAL A 371 -12.83 23.74 6.04
CA VAL A 371 -12.67 22.90 4.85
C VAL A 371 -11.86 21.64 5.17
N LYS A 372 -10.80 21.73 5.98
CA LYS A 372 -10.05 20.54 6.45
C LYS A 372 -10.93 19.52 7.18
N LYS A 373 -11.88 20.00 7.99
CA LYS A 373 -12.83 19.13 8.72
C LYS A 373 -13.86 18.48 7.79
N LEU A 374 -14.26 19.17 6.72
CA LEU A 374 -15.38 18.75 5.86
C LEU A 374 -14.95 18.03 4.58
N SER A 375 -13.73 18.24 4.07
CA SER A 375 -13.22 17.66 2.82
C SER A 375 -12.77 16.18 2.90
N GLY A 376 -12.94 15.55 4.06
CA GLY A 376 -12.69 14.12 4.25
C GLY A 376 -11.21 13.73 4.10
N LYS A 377 -10.84 13.15 2.95
CA LYS A 377 -9.48 12.64 2.69
C LYS A 377 -8.66 13.52 1.75
N THR A 378 -9.26 14.55 1.14
CA THR A 378 -8.59 15.48 0.24
C THR A 378 -7.63 16.39 1.02
N MET A 379 -6.48 16.73 0.45
CA MET A 379 -5.56 17.70 1.07
C MET A 379 -6.19 19.09 1.01
N THR A 380 -6.05 19.90 2.05
CA THR A 380 -6.50 21.30 2.03
C THR A 380 -5.36 22.24 2.39
N LEU A 381 -5.10 23.15 1.48
CA LEU A 381 -4.06 24.17 1.51
C LEU A 381 -4.69 25.56 1.60
N ALA A 382 -3.95 26.53 2.14
CA ALA A 382 -4.41 27.91 2.18
C ALA A 382 -4.16 28.56 0.82
N ALA A 383 -5.16 29.18 0.20
CA ALA A 383 -5.02 29.80 -1.11
C ALA A 383 -4.00 30.96 -1.13
N GLU A 384 -3.83 31.64 0.01
CA GLU A 384 -2.99 32.82 0.17
C GLU A 384 -1.53 32.50 0.55
N LYS A 385 -1.22 31.24 0.88
CA LYS A 385 0.15 30.84 1.21
C LYS A 385 0.99 30.76 -0.07
N ASN A 386 2.20 31.33 -0.04
CA ASN A 386 3.16 31.14 -1.12
C ASN A 386 3.80 29.75 -1.01
N TYR A 387 3.58 28.90 -2.02
CA TYR A 387 4.15 27.55 -2.12
C TYR A 387 5.33 27.56 -3.10
N SER A 388 6.31 28.43 -2.90
CA SER A 388 7.44 28.58 -3.82
C SER A 388 8.19 27.26 -4.02
N PRO A 389 8.64 26.95 -5.26
CA PRO A 389 9.47 25.78 -5.55
C PRO A 389 10.94 25.98 -5.14
N GLU A 390 11.22 26.64 -4.00
CA GLU A 390 12.59 26.86 -3.56
C GLU A 390 13.28 25.51 -3.34
N ILE A 391 14.30 25.25 -4.15
CA ILE A 391 15.22 24.14 -4.01
C ILE A 391 15.84 24.27 -2.62
N SER A 392 15.53 23.34 -1.72
CA SER A 392 16.22 23.29 -0.42
C SER A 392 17.72 23.22 -0.68
N PRO A 393 18.55 24.13 -0.14
CA PRO A 393 19.98 24.22 -0.47
C PRO A 393 20.84 23.03 0.03
N ASN A 394 20.23 21.92 0.46
CA ASN A 394 20.88 20.82 1.16
C ASN A 394 20.76 19.44 0.46
N GLU A 395 20.80 19.39 -0.87
CA GLU A 395 21.13 18.15 -1.59
C GLU A 395 22.42 18.36 -2.42
N LYS A 396 23.56 18.22 -1.74
CA LYS A 396 24.86 17.85 -2.32
C LYS A 396 25.24 16.46 -1.81
#